data_AF-A0A9X1S5G0-F1
#
_entry.id   AF-A0A9X1S5G0-F1
#
_cell.length_a   1.000
_cell.length_b   1.000
_cell.length_c   1.000
_cell.angle_alpha   90.00
_cell.angle_beta   90.00
_cell.angle_gamma   90.00
#
_symmetry.space_group_name_H-M   'P 1'
#
loop_
_entity.id
_entity.type
_entity.pdbx_description
1 polymer ?
#
loop_
_entity_poly.entity_id
_entity_poly.type
_entity_poly.pdbx_seq_one_letter_code
_entity_poly.pdbx_strand_id
1 'polypeptide(L)' 'MTIKLDATNYSVVVTCTKCPWWYGFADHKAGGWRVGARHEERAHPEIDQARRALDERNRRARHAASQRK' A
#
# COMPACT_ATOMS: atom_id res chain seq x y z
N MET A 1 -7.68 0.73 -11.18
CA MET A 1 -7.52 -0.37 -10.20
C MET A 1 -7.31 0.31 -8.87
N THR A 2 -8.02 -0.09 -7.82
CA THR A 2 -7.88 0.51 -6.49
C THR A 2 -7.49 -0.57 -5.49
N ILE A 3 -6.34 -0.39 -4.86
CA ILE A 3 -5.95 -1.16 -3.68
C ILE A 3 -6.74 -0.61 -2.47
N LYS A 4 -7.39 -1.50 -1.73
CA LYS A 4 -8.00 -1.18 -0.43
C LYS A 4 -7.25 -1.89 0.68
N LEU A 5 -7.07 -1.21 1.80
CA LEU A 5 -6.49 -1.76 3.02
C LEU A 5 -7.60 -1.82 4.06
N ASP A 6 -7.93 -3.02 4.49
CA ASP A 6 -8.70 -3.24 5.71
C ASP A 6 -7.72 -3.55 6.85
N ALA A 7 -7.69 -2.71 7.87
CA ALA A 7 -6.61 -2.71 8.85
C ALA A 7 -7.17 -2.75 10.27
N THR A 8 -6.72 -3.72 11.05
CA THR A 8 -6.88 -3.79 12.50
C THR A 8 -5.64 -3.23 13.20
N ASN A 9 -5.59 -3.32 14.53
CA ASN A 9 -4.40 -2.96 15.30
C ASN A 9 -3.22 -3.93 15.10
N TYR A 10 -3.48 -5.13 14.57
CA TYR A 10 -2.49 -6.22 14.52
C TYR A 10 -2.20 -6.69 13.10
N SER A 11 -3.11 -6.45 12.16
CA SER A 11 -3.02 -7.02 10.82
C SER A 11 -3.71 -6.12 9.79
N VAL A 12 -3.31 -6.29 8.54
CA VAL A 12 -3.83 -5.58 7.38
C VAL A 12 -4.10 -6.57 6.27
N VAL A 13 -5.35 -6.59 5.81
CA VAL A 13 -5.78 -7.29 4.60
C VAL A 13 -5.80 -6.30 3.44
N VAL A 14 -5.13 -6.67 2.36
CA VAL A 14 -5.00 -5.88 1.15
C VAL A 14 -5.87 -6.52 0.07
N THR A 15 -6.78 -5.76 -0.52
CA THR A 15 -7.69 -6.25 -1.57
C THR A 15 -7.57 -5.43 -2.84
N CYS A 16 -7.87 -6.08 -3.96
CA CYS A 16 -7.79 -5.51 -5.30
C CYS A 16 -9.17 -5.43 -5.96
N THR A 17 -9.59 -4.25 -6.41
CA THR A 17 -10.92 -4.11 -7.05
C THR A 17 -11.02 -4.77 -8.44
N LYS A 18 -9.89 -5.06 -9.10
CA LYS A 18 -9.87 -5.76 -10.40
C LYS A 18 -9.58 -7.27 -10.30
N CYS A 19 -9.05 -7.74 -9.17
CA CYS A 19 -8.70 -9.14 -8.93
C CYS A 19 -9.42 -9.62 -7.66
N PRO A 20 -10.71 -9.97 -7.74
CA PRO A 20 -11.51 -10.33 -6.57
C PRO A 20 -11.04 -11.61 -5.89
N TRP A 21 -10.28 -12.46 -6.58
CA TRP A 21 -9.65 -13.67 -6.01
C TRP A 21 -8.30 -13.41 -5.33
N TRP A 22 -7.76 -12.19 -5.44
CA TRP A 22 -6.45 -11.85 -4.88
C TRP A 22 -6.58 -11.12 -3.55
N TYR A 23 -5.77 -11.57 -2.58
CA TYR A 23 -5.65 -10.96 -1.27
C TYR A 23 -4.17 -10.95 -0.84
N GLY A 24 -3.77 -9.87 -0.16
CA GLY A 24 -2.46 -9.74 0.46
C GLY A 24 -2.59 -9.53 1.98
N PHE A 25 -1.55 -9.90 2.73
CA PHE A 25 -1.52 -9.72 4.18
C PHE A 25 -0.26 -8.96 4.60
N ALA A 26 -0.38 -8.17 5.67
CA ALA A 26 0.74 -7.50 6.31
C ALA A 26 0.45 -7.20 7.78
N ASP A 27 1.49 -7.07 8.61
CA ASP A 27 1.32 -6.79 10.05
C ASP A 27 0.97 -5.32 10.35
N HIS A 28 1.27 -4.42 9.41
CA HIS A 28 1.04 -2.98 9.59
C HIS A 28 0.66 -2.30 8.27
N LYS A 29 -0.01 -1.14 8.37
CA LYS A 29 -0.49 -0.36 7.20
C LYS A 29 0.60 -0.09 6.17
N ALA A 30 1.84 0.11 6.61
CA ALA A 30 2.98 0.31 5.68
C ALA A 30 3.29 -0.94 4.84
N GLY A 31 3.27 -2.11 5.47
CA GLY A 31 3.43 -3.38 4.77
C GLY A 31 2.27 -3.59 3.80
N GLY A 32 1.04 -3.25 4.21
CA GLY A 32 -0.13 -3.34 3.33
C GLY A 32 0.02 -2.57 2.02
N TRP A 33 0.50 -1.32 2.07
CA TRP A 33 0.77 -0.54 0.85
C TRP A 33 1.90 -1.13 0.00
N ARG A 34 2.95 -1.69 0.61
CA ARG A 34 4.02 -2.37 -0.14
C ARG A 34 3.51 -3.62 -0.85
N VAL A 35 2.69 -4.43 -0.18
CA VAL A 35 2.06 -5.62 -0.75
C VAL A 35 1.14 -5.24 -1.90
N GLY A 36 0.32 -4.20 -1.72
CA GLY A 36 -0.55 -3.68 -2.78
C GLY A 36 0.21 -3.14 -3.99
N ALA A 37 1.29 -2.37 -3.76
CA ALA A 37 2.13 -1.85 -4.83
C ALA A 37 2.83 -2.97 -5.63
N ARG A 38 3.27 -4.04 -4.96
CA ARG A 38 3.85 -5.22 -5.62
C ARG A 38 2.83 -5.97 -6.48
N HIS A 39 1.59 -6.08 -6.00
CA HIS A 39 0.52 -6.68 -6.80
C HIS A 39 0.18 -5.82 -8.02
N GLU A 40 0.04 -4.51 -7.82
CA GLU A 40 -0.19 -3.54 -8.89
C GLU A 40 0.90 -3.64 -9.97
N GLU A 41 2.18 -3.62 -9.59
CA GLU A 41 3.30 -3.72 -10.54
C GLU A 41 3.26 -4.99 -11.41
N ARG A 42 2.76 -6.10 -10.86
CA ARG A 42 2.75 -7.41 -11.55
C ARG A 42 1.47 -7.66 -12.34
N ALA A 43 0.32 -7.32 -11.78
CA ALA A 43 -0.99 -7.64 -12.33
C ALA A 43 -1.60 -6.49 -13.12
N HIS A 44 -1.16 -5.26 -12.87
CA HIS A 44 -1.70 -4.02 -13.45
C HIS A 44 -0.57 -3.04 -13.78
N PRO A 45 0.42 -3.43 -14.61
CA PRO A 45 1.61 -2.61 -14.89
C PRO A 45 1.28 -1.23 -15.49
N GLU A 46 0.12 -1.09 -16.11
CA GLU A 46 -0.38 0.17 -16.67
C GLU A 46 -0.95 1.14 -15.62
N ILE A 47 -1.03 0.73 -14.35
CA ILE A 47 -1.63 1.50 -13.25
C ILE A 47 -0.59 1.69 -12.16
N ASP A 48 -0.47 2.91 -11.64
CA ASP A 48 0.58 3.29 -10.68
C ASP A 48 0.02 3.92 -9.39
N GLN A 49 -1.26 3.68 -9.09
CA GLN A 49 -1.95 4.29 -7.96
C GLN A 49 -1.31 3.90 -6.62
N ALA A 50 -1.11 2.60 -6.37
CA ALA A 50 -0.53 2.10 -5.13
C ALA A 50 0.94 2.46 -5.00
N ARG A 51 1.68 2.51 -6.12
CA ARG A 51 3.07 3.00 -6.16
C ARG A 51 3.15 4.47 -5.75
N ARG A 52 2.32 5.35 -6.31
CA ARG A 52 2.25 6.78 -5.93
C ARG A 52 1.86 6.97 -4.48
N ALA A 53 0.88 6.20 -3.98
CA ALA A 53 0.46 6.28 -2.59
C ALA A 53 1.58 5.89 -1.61
N LEU A 54 2.39 4.87 -1.96
CA LEU A 54 3.55 4.48 -1.17
C LEU A 54 4.64 5.57 -1.16
N ASP A 55 4.91 6.18 -2.31
CA ASP A 55 5.93 7.24 -2.43
C ASP A 55 5.55 8.50 -1.63
N GLU A 56 4.31 8.97 -1.78
CA GLU A 56 3.77 10.11 -1.03
C GLU A 56 3.86 9.87 0.48
N ARG A 57 3.54 8.65 0.93
CA ARG A 57 3.71 8.27 2.34
C ARG A 57 5.17 8.36 2.78
N ASN A 58 6.09 7.81 2.01
CA ASN A 58 7.52 7.82 2.34
C ASN A 58 8.05 9.27 2.42
N ARG A 59 7.60 10.14 1.50
CA ARG A 59 7.90 11.56 1.52
C ARG A 59 7.41 12.23 2.81
N ARG A 60 6.16 11.99 3.21
CA ARG A 60 5.60 12.50 4.49
C ARG A 60 6.37 12.01 5.70
N ALA A 61 6.74 10.73 5.74
CA ALA A 61 7.52 10.16 6.83
C ALA A 61 8.90 10.83 6.98
N ARG A 62 9.57 11.13 5.86
CA ARG A 62 10.84 11.87 5.85
C ARG A 62 10.68 13.31 6.36
N HIS A 63 9.65 14.03 5.92
CA HIS A 63 9.37 15.39 6.39
C HIS A 63 9.04 15.44 7.89
N ALA A 64 8.29 14.47 8.41
CA ALA A 64 7.99 14.41 9.83
C ALA A 64 9.25 14.14 10.69
N ALA A 65 10.22 13.39 10.15
CA ALA A 65 11.50 13.15 10.81
C ALA A 65 12.41 14.39 10.81
N SER A 66 12.37 15.22 9.75
CA SER A 66 13.19 16.44 9.67
C SER A 66 12.71 17.58 10.57
N GLN A 67 11.41 17.62 10.92
CA GLN A 67 10.83 18.66 11.78
C GLN A 67 10.97 18.38 13.29
N ARG A 68 11.56 17.25 13.68
CA ARG A 68 11.79 16.85 15.09
C ARG A 68 13.22 17.10 15.57
N LYS A 69 14.05 17.78 14.77
CA LYS A 69 15.37 18.29 15.12
C LYS A 69 15.30 19.80 15.29
#